data_AF-A0A538CPC2-F1
#
_entry.id   AF-A0A538CPC2-F1
#
_cell.length_a   1.000
_cell.length_b   1.000
_cell.length_c   1.000
_cell.angle_alpha   90.00
_cell.angle_beta   90.00
_cell.angle_gamma   90.00
#
_symmetry.space_group_name_H-M   'P 1'
#
loop_
_entity.id
_entity.type
_entity.pdbx_description
1 polymer ?
#
loop_
_entity_poly.entity_id
_entity_poly.type
_entity_poly.pdbx_seq_one_letter_code
_entity_poly.pdbx_strand_id
1 'polypeptide(L)'
;EHFSPLKKSLQRLGSAVVRRASDTDVPDTTSGFRAYNREAAIQLAVVSKFTYTLETIIQAGKLLVATDHVPVATNPKLRESRLFGSMWAYVRRNTVSIFRIYAQYEPLRVFMTLALIVGLAAVGVWTRWLVAWMNGSGSGHVQSLILGAVLFNAAVVLAALGVIGDLLYAQRVMTQRTFERVRRIELQLGIPPSHYEPGAKGGQEPTTGAHAAPTTEEREAVKL
;
A
#
# COMPACT_ATOMS: atom_id res chain seq x y z
N GLU A 1 -25.57 16.68 4.13
CA GLU A 1 -24.94 17.16 5.38
C GLU A 1 -24.65 16.01 6.36
N HIS A 2 -23.77 15.05 6.03
CA HIS A 2 -23.74 13.74 6.74
C HIS A 2 -22.36 13.29 7.28
N PHE A 3 -21.37 14.19 7.29
CA PHE A 3 -20.05 13.88 7.85
C PHE A 3 -19.64 14.96 8.85
N SER A 4 -19.34 14.53 10.08
CA SER A 4 -18.73 15.40 11.09
C SER A 4 -17.46 16.08 10.52
N PRO A 5 -17.14 17.32 10.92
CA PRO A 5 -15.99 18.07 10.41
C PRO A 5 -14.67 17.30 10.51
N LEU A 6 -14.52 16.52 11.58
CA LEU A 6 -13.35 15.67 11.85
C LEU A 6 -13.26 14.49 10.88
N LYS A 7 -14.41 13.97 10.42
CA LYS A 7 -14.48 12.92 9.38
C LYS A 7 -14.08 13.48 8.01
N LYS A 8 -14.51 14.70 7.68
CA LYS A 8 -14.10 15.38 6.44
C LYS A 8 -12.60 15.69 6.44
N SER A 9 -12.01 16.10 7.57
CA SER A 9 -10.57 16.37 7.64
C SER A 9 -9.72 15.11 7.50
N LEU A 10 -10.11 14.00 8.15
CA LEU A 10 -9.44 12.69 8.01
C LEU A 10 -9.54 12.14 6.58
N GLN A 11 -10.70 12.25 5.93
CA GLN A 11 -10.84 11.89 4.51
C GLN A 11 -9.98 12.77 3.61
N ARG A 12 -9.93 14.09 3.86
CA ARG A 12 -9.07 15.01 3.09
C ARG A 12 -7.59 14.70 3.29
N LEU A 13 -7.16 14.37 4.51
CA LEU A 13 -5.78 13.93 4.80
C LEU A 13 -5.45 12.60 4.11
N GLY A 14 -6.32 11.59 4.21
CA GLY A 14 -6.14 10.32 3.51
C GLY A 14 -6.08 10.51 1.99
N SER A 15 -6.97 11.32 1.44
CA SER A 15 -6.99 11.66 0.01
C SER A 15 -5.76 12.49 -0.40
N ALA A 16 -5.26 13.37 0.47
CA ALA A 16 -4.03 14.14 0.21
C ALA A 16 -2.78 13.24 0.24
N VAL A 17 -2.71 12.26 1.14
CA VAL A 17 -1.64 11.25 1.16
C VAL A 17 -1.69 10.42 -0.11
N VAL A 18 -2.87 9.96 -0.53
CA VAL A 18 -3.03 9.18 -1.77
C VAL A 18 -2.70 10.04 -2.99
N ARG A 19 -3.20 11.28 -3.09
CA ARG A 19 -2.86 12.20 -4.18
C ARG A 19 -1.37 12.50 -4.26
N ARG A 20 -0.69 12.67 -3.12
CA ARG A 20 0.77 12.85 -3.08
C ARG A 20 1.52 11.59 -3.49
N ALA A 21 0.96 10.41 -3.22
CA ALA A 21 1.54 9.12 -3.60
C ALA A 21 1.33 8.79 -5.08
N SER A 22 0.17 9.16 -5.62
CA SER A 22 -0.22 8.90 -7.00
C SER A 22 0.14 10.02 -7.96
N ASP A 23 0.41 11.24 -7.48
CA ASP A 23 0.61 12.41 -8.35
C ASP A 23 -0.55 12.61 -9.35
N THR A 24 -1.77 12.22 -8.94
CA THR A 24 -3.00 12.32 -9.74
C THR A 24 -3.99 13.30 -9.12
N ASP A 25 -4.77 14.00 -9.93
CA ASP A 25 -5.79 14.96 -9.45
C ASP A 25 -7.19 14.33 -9.26
N VAL A 26 -7.26 13.02 -8.99
CA VAL A 26 -8.54 12.32 -8.82
C VAL A 26 -9.18 12.74 -7.47
N PRO A 27 -10.42 13.27 -7.47
CA PRO A 27 -11.05 13.79 -6.25
C PRO A 27 -11.52 12.68 -5.30
N ASP A 28 -12.07 11.58 -5.84
CA ASP A 28 -12.47 10.38 -5.08
C ASP A 28 -11.58 9.18 -5.42
N THR A 29 -10.55 8.97 -4.60
CA THR A 29 -9.59 7.89 -4.80
C THR A 29 -10.13 6.52 -4.39
N THR A 30 -11.25 6.47 -3.68
CA THR A 30 -11.83 5.24 -3.12
C THR A 30 -12.97 4.66 -3.95
N SER A 31 -13.48 5.41 -4.92
CA SER A 31 -14.50 4.94 -5.85
C SER A 31 -14.05 3.69 -6.61
N GLY A 32 -14.92 2.69 -6.65
CA GLY A 32 -14.78 1.49 -7.48
C GLY A 32 -15.33 1.65 -8.90
N PHE A 33 -16.06 2.73 -9.19
CA PHE A 33 -16.58 3.01 -10.53
C PHE A 33 -15.44 3.57 -11.39
N ARG A 34 -14.88 2.70 -12.25
CA ARG A 34 -13.71 3.01 -13.09
C ARG A 34 -13.86 2.37 -14.45
N ALA A 35 -13.40 3.08 -15.47
CA ALA A 35 -13.26 2.57 -16.82
C ALA A 35 -11.78 2.56 -17.20
N TYR A 36 -11.33 1.47 -17.80
CA TYR A 36 -9.96 1.31 -18.29
C TYR A 36 -10.01 1.06 -19.79
N ASN A 37 -9.14 1.73 -20.54
CA ASN A 37 -8.86 1.28 -21.90
C ASN A 37 -7.98 0.02 -21.86
N ARG A 38 -7.84 -0.65 -23.01
CA ARG A 38 -7.08 -1.89 -23.12
C ARG A 38 -5.63 -1.74 -22.63
N GLU A 39 -4.95 -0.66 -23.00
CA GLU A 39 -3.55 -0.47 -22.67
C GLU A 39 -3.33 -0.24 -21.17
N ALA A 40 -4.17 0.57 -20.51
CA ALA A 40 -4.13 0.76 -19.07
C ALA A 40 -4.45 -0.55 -18.33
N ALA A 41 -5.43 -1.32 -18.80
CA ALA A 41 -5.81 -2.58 -18.16
C ALA A 41 -4.69 -3.63 -18.20
N ILE A 42 -3.88 -3.67 -19.26
CA ILE A 42 -2.74 -4.61 -19.39
C ILE A 42 -1.58 -4.22 -18.46
N GLN A 43 -1.38 -2.92 -18.23
CA GLN A 43 -0.24 -2.40 -17.46
C GLN A 43 -0.48 -2.41 -15.94
N LEU A 44 -1.74 -2.27 -15.52
CA LEU A 44 -2.13 -2.23 -14.10
C LEU A 44 -2.14 -3.64 -13.50
N ALA A 45 -1.17 -3.92 -12.63
CA ALA A 45 -1.04 -5.22 -11.96
C ALA A 45 -1.40 -5.07 -10.47
N VAL A 46 -2.66 -5.36 -10.12
CA VAL A 46 -3.12 -5.30 -8.72
C VAL A 46 -2.60 -6.51 -7.95
N VAL A 47 -1.71 -6.27 -6.99
CA VAL A 47 -1.09 -7.35 -6.17
C VAL A 47 -1.59 -7.28 -4.72
N SER A 48 -2.08 -6.12 -4.28
CA SER A 48 -2.57 -5.94 -2.91
C SER A 48 -3.92 -6.61 -2.70
N LYS A 49 -4.03 -7.33 -1.59
CA LYS A 49 -5.28 -7.97 -1.16
C LYS A 49 -6.28 -7.01 -0.49
N PHE A 50 -5.93 -5.74 -0.28
CA PHE A 50 -6.71 -4.84 0.58
C PHE A 50 -7.62 -3.89 -0.18
N THR A 51 -7.08 -3.08 -1.09
CA THR A 51 -7.89 -2.11 -1.84
C THR A 51 -7.31 -1.90 -3.22
N TYR A 52 -7.91 -2.59 -4.19
CA TYR A 52 -7.55 -2.43 -5.59
C TYR A 52 -7.73 -0.97 -6.04
N THR A 53 -8.66 -0.21 -5.45
CA THR A 53 -8.96 1.17 -5.86
C THR A 53 -7.83 2.14 -5.54
N LEU A 54 -7.26 2.10 -4.33
CA LEU A 54 -6.10 2.95 -4.04
C LEU A 54 -4.86 2.48 -4.81
N GLU A 55 -4.65 1.17 -4.91
CA GLU A 55 -3.48 0.64 -5.60
C GLU A 55 -3.47 0.99 -7.09
N THR A 56 -4.61 0.83 -7.77
CA THR A 56 -4.71 1.16 -9.21
C THR A 56 -4.54 2.64 -9.49
N ILE A 57 -4.98 3.56 -8.61
CA ILE A 57 -4.72 5.01 -8.79
C ILE A 57 -3.24 5.32 -8.59
N ILE A 58 -2.61 4.73 -7.56
CA ILE A 58 -1.18 4.95 -7.31
C ILE A 58 -0.35 4.40 -8.48
N GLN A 59 -0.69 3.23 -9.00
CA GLN A 59 -0.05 2.69 -10.20
C GLN A 59 -0.30 3.55 -11.44
N ALA A 60 -1.54 3.98 -11.69
CA ALA A 60 -1.86 4.84 -12.83
C ALA A 60 -1.00 6.11 -12.82
N GLY A 61 -0.87 6.72 -11.64
CA GLY A 61 0.05 7.82 -11.40
C GLY A 61 1.52 7.52 -11.70
N LYS A 62 2.06 6.47 -11.09
CA LYS A 62 3.47 6.08 -11.25
C LYS A 62 3.84 5.61 -12.66
N LEU A 63 2.87 5.07 -13.39
CA LEU A 63 3.02 4.65 -14.78
C LEU A 63 2.68 5.77 -15.77
N LEU A 64 2.34 6.98 -15.29
CA LEU A 64 1.96 8.12 -16.11
C LEU A 64 0.77 7.80 -17.05
N VAL A 65 -0.15 6.96 -16.58
CA VAL A 65 -1.41 6.68 -17.26
C VAL A 65 -2.28 7.93 -17.16
N ALA A 66 -2.81 8.38 -18.29
CA ALA A 66 -3.77 9.49 -18.31
C ALA A 66 -5.00 9.13 -17.47
N THR A 67 -5.29 9.96 -16.46
CA THR A 67 -6.44 9.79 -15.56
C THR A 67 -7.34 11.01 -15.67
N ASP A 68 -8.65 10.78 -15.68
CA ASP A 68 -9.67 11.82 -15.65
C ASP A 68 -10.85 11.37 -14.79
N HIS A 69 -11.70 12.30 -14.36
CA HIS A 69 -12.85 12.03 -13.51
C HIS A 69 -14.11 12.69 -14.05
N VAL A 70 -15.21 11.94 -14.02
CA VAL A 70 -16.53 12.45 -14.39
C VAL A 70 -17.34 12.64 -13.10
N PRO A 71 -17.89 13.83 -12.83
CA PRO A 71 -18.76 14.03 -11.68
C PRO A 71 -20.06 13.24 -11.88
N VAL A 72 -20.41 12.42 -10.89
CA VAL A 72 -21.66 11.63 -10.89
C VAL A 72 -22.48 11.99 -9.66
N ALA A 73 -23.79 12.14 -9.85
CA ALA A 73 -24.72 12.39 -8.75
C ALA A 73 -24.80 11.16 -7.82
N THR A 74 -24.85 11.40 -6.51
CA THR A 74 -24.96 10.33 -5.51
C THR A 74 -26.41 10.03 -5.17
N ASN A 75 -26.77 8.75 -5.11
CA ASN A 75 -28.07 8.34 -4.56
C ASN A 75 -28.13 8.54 -3.04
N PRO A 76 -29.33 8.81 -2.47
CA PRO A 76 -29.52 8.81 -1.02
C PRO A 76 -29.15 7.45 -0.42
N LYS A 77 -28.71 7.45 0.85
CA LYS A 77 -28.28 6.23 1.55
C LYS A 77 -29.48 5.28 1.72
N LEU A 78 -29.57 4.25 0.86
CA LEU A 78 -30.66 3.26 0.90
C LEU A 78 -30.49 2.20 2.00
N ARG A 79 -29.29 2.02 2.56
CA ARG A 79 -29.02 1.04 3.63
C ARG A 79 -27.83 1.40 4.51
N GLU A 80 -27.81 0.80 5.69
CA GLU A 80 -26.66 0.73 6.59
C GLU A 80 -25.43 0.08 5.91
N SER A 81 -24.23 0.58 6.22
CA SER A 81 -22.97 0.05 5.69
C SER A 81 -22.68 -1.31 6.34
N ARG A 82 -22.48 -2.34 5.52
CA ARG A 82 -22.09 -3.69 5.96
C ARG A 82 -20.57 -3.88 6.04
N LEU A 83 -19.81 -2.92 5.52
CA LEU A 83 -18.36 -3.06 5.33
C LEU A 83 -17.56 -2.68 6.58
N PHE A 84 -18.10 -1.80 7.43
CA PHE A 84 -17.44 -1.34 8.66
C PHE A 84 -18.44 -1.17 9.80
N GLY A 85 -18.30 -1.99 10.84
CA GLY A 85 -19.14 -1.93 12.04
C GLY A 85 -18.89 -0.71 12.94
N SER A 86 -17.77 0.00 12.77
CA SER A 86 -17.53 1.28 13.43
C SER A 86 -16.62 2.19 12.62
N MET A 87 -16.82 3.49 12.77
CA MET A 87 -16.04 4.51 12.09
C MET A 87 -14.57 4.49 12.52
N TRP A 88 -14.29 4.27 13.81
CA TRP A 88 -12.91 4.14 14.28
C TRP A 88 -12.19 2.94 13.66
N ALA A 89 -12.89 1.80 13.54
CA ALA A 89 -12.35 0.63 12.85
C ALA A 89 -12.10 0.91 11.35
N TYR A 90 -12.96 1.70 10.70
CA TYR A 90 -12.77 2.14 9.32
C TYR A 90 -11.51 2.99 9.18
N VAL A 91 -11.34 4.06 9.96
CA VAL A 91 -10.16 4.94 9.87
C VAL A 91 -8.89 4.19 10.18
N ARG A 92 -8.83 3.42 11.27
CA ARG A 92 -7.61 2.69 11.63
C ARG A 92 -7.20 1.70 10.55
N ARG A 93 -8.16 0.92 10.00
CA ARG A 93 -7.87 -0.02 8.90
C ARG A 93 -7.40 0.72 7.65
N ASN A 94 -8.08 1.80 7.25
CA ASN A 94 -7.70 2.57 6.06
C ASN A 94 -6.33 3.24 6.23
N THR A 95 -6.02 3.83 7.38
CA THR A 95 -4.70 4.43 7.63
C THR A 95 -3.59 3.38 7.50
N VAL A 96 -3.76 2.19 8.08
CA VAL A 96 -2.78 1.11 7.95
C VAL A 96 -2.65 0.63 6.50
N SER A 97 -3.77 0.51 5.78
CA SER A 97 -3.76 0.14 4.36
C SER A 97 -3.07 1.19 3.49
N ILE A 98 -3.40 2.47 3.65
CA ILE A 98 -2.78 3.58 2.94
C ILE A 98 -1.29 3.62 3.26
N PHE A 99 -0.91 3.50 4.53
CA PHE A 99 0.49 3.47 4.95
C PHE A 99 1.24 2.30 4.32
N ARG A 100 0.67 1.09 4.34
CA ARG A 100 1.28 -0.11 3.71
C ARG A 100 1.47 0.10 2.22
N ILE A 101 0.47 0.61 1.52
CA ILE A 101 0.56 0.87 0.08
C ILE A 101 1.61 1.96 -0.17
N TYR A 102 1.59 3.06 0.57
CA TYR A 102 2.56 4.13 0.43
C TYR A 102 4.00 3.65 0.68
N ALA A 103 4.23 2.87 1.73
CA ALA A 103 5.54 2.26 2.01
C ALA A 103 5.99 1.28 0.91
N GLN A 104 5.07 0.69 0.16
CA GLN A 104 5.39 -0.20 -0.95
C GLN A 104 5.79 0.56 -2.23
N TYR A 105 5.26 1.77 -2.45
CA TYR A 105 5.56 2.58 -3.64
C TYR A 105 6.60 3.69 -3.40
N GLU A 106 6.78 4.11 -2.16
CA GLU A 106 7.72 5.17 -1.73
C GLU A 106 8.50 4.73 -0.46
N PRO A 107 9.14 3.55 -0.47
CA PRO A 107 9.81 2.99 0.71
C PRO A 107 10.89 3.94 1.25
N LEU A 108 11.75 4.47 0.38
CA LEU A 108 12.84 5.34 0.77
C LEU A 108 12.32 6.56 1.55
N ARG A 109 11.29 7.25 1.04
CA ARG A 109 10.70 8.41 1.72
C ARG A 109 10.14 8.04 3.09
N VAL A 110 9.41 6.94 3.19
CA VAL A 110 8.78 6.52 4.45
C VAL A 110 9.84 6.22 5.51
N PHE A 111 10.78 5.33 5.19
CA PHE A 111 11.77 4.87 6.14
C PHE A 111 12.82 5.94 6.46
N MET A 112 13.21 6.78 5.50
CA MET A 112 14.10 7.92 5.77
C MET A 112 13.43 8.99 6.65
N THR A 113 12.13 9.24 6.46
CA THR A 113 11.40 10.17 7.34
C THR A 113 11.32 9.63 8.77
N LEU A 114 11.04 8.34 8.94
CA LEU A 114 11.05 7.69 10.25
C LEU A 114 12.45 7.69 10.88
N ALA A 115 13.48 7.36 10.10
CA ALA A 115 14.87 7.41 10.53
C ALA A 115 15.26 8.83 10.99
N LEU A 116 14.84 9.86 10.25
CA LEU A 116 15.10 11.25 10.62
C LEU A 116 14.40 11.62 11.93
N ILE A 117 13.12 11.27 12.11
CA ILE A 117 12.38 11.55 13.35
C ILE A 117 13.06 10.89 14.55
N VAL A 118 13.40 9.60 14.42
CA VAL A 118 14.06 8.84 15.50
C VAL A 118 15.48 9.35 15.74
N GLY A 119 16.20 9.71 14.68
CA GLY A 119 17.55 10.29 14.77
C GLY A 119 17.55 11.66 15.45
N LEU A 120 16.58 12.52 15.15
CA LEU A 120 16.40 13.81 15.85
C LEU A 120 16.06 13.61 17.32
N ALA A 121 15.24 12.60 17.66
CA ALA A 121 14.99 12.25 19.05
C ALA A 121 16.26 11.77 19.77
N ALA A 122 17.09 10.95 19.11
CA ALA A 122 18.39 10.52 19.63
C ALA A 122 19.32 11.71 19.90
N VAL A 123 19.42 12.62 18.93
CA VAL A 123 20.20 13.87 19.06
C VAL A 123 19.66 14.74 20.19
N GLY A 124 18.35 14.84 20.36
CA GLY A 124 17.75 15.58 21.48
C GLY A 124 18.12 15.01 22.85
N VAL A 125 18.08 13.68 23.00
CA VAL A 125 18.50 13.00 24.24
C VAL A 125 19.99 13.20 24.51
N TRP A 126 20.84 13.05 23.49
CA TRP A 126 22.28 13.30 23.63
C TRP A 126 22.61 14.76 23.92
N THR A 127 21.88 15.72 23.34
CA THR A 127 22.05 17.15 23.62
C THR A 127 21.75 17.44 25.08
N ARG A 128 20.64 16.89 25.61
CA ARG A 128 20.31 17.00 27.05
C ARG A 128 21.43 16.42 27.92
N TRP A 129 21.93 15.23 27.58
CA TRP A 129 23.04 14.59 28.28
C TRP A 129 24.32 15.45 28.24
N LEU A 130 24.65 16.02 27.07
CA LEU A 130 25.83 16.85 26.88
C LEU A 130 25.78 18.11 27.74
N VAL A 131 24.62 18.77 27.81
CA VAL A 131 24.41 19.93 28.72
C VAL A 131 24.59 19.53 30.17
N ALA A 132 24.02 18.40 30.60
CA ALA A 132 24.18 17.90 31.97
C ALA A 132 25.64 17.55 32.31
N TRP A 133 26.38 17.02 31.33
CA TRP A 133 27.80 16.70 31.45
C TRP A 133 28.66 17.97 31.59
N MET A 134 28.41 19.00 30.75
CA MET A 134 29.10 20.30 30.85
C MET A 134 28.83 21.00 32.19
N ASN A 135 27.64 20.82 32.77
CA ASN A 135 27.28 21.38 34.08
C ASN A 135 27.86 20.58 35.27
N GLY A 136 28.76 19.61 35.04
CA GLY A 136 29.41 18.83 36.11
C GLY A 136 28.55 17.70 36.69
N SER A 137 27.36 17.42 36.14
CA SER A 137 26.41 16.39 36.62
C SER A 137 26.36 15.13 35.72
N GLY A 138 27.43 14.89 34.95
CA GLY A 138 27.46 13.88 33.90
C GLY A 138 27.30 12.42 34.37
N SER A 139 27.78 12.09 35.57
CA SER A 139 27.73 10.71 36.11
C SER A 139 26.31 10.20 36.35
N GLY A 140 25.35 11.09 36.61
CA GLY A 140 23.94 10.74 36.86
C GLY A 140 23.13 10.41 35.61
N HIS A 141 23.67 10.61 34.40
CA HIS A 141 22.89 10.58 33.16
C HIS A 141 23.28 9.46 32.18
N VAL A 142 23.98 8.42 32.63
CA VAL A 142 24.39 7.27 31.79
C VAL A 142 23.20 6.62 31.07
N GLN A 143 22.02 6.56 31.71
CA GLN A 143 20.80 6.06 31.08
C GLN A 143 20.38 6.88 29.85
N SER A 144 20.55 8.21 29.88
CA SER A 144 20.27 9.08 28.73
C SER A 144 21.25 8.82 27.59
N LEU A 145 22.53 8.57 27.89
CA LEU A 145 23.53 8.21 26.89
C LEU A 145 23.17 6.89 26.19
N ILE A 146 22.81 5.86 26.96
CA ILE A 146 22.38 4.56 26.45
C ILE A 146 21.10 4.71 25.61
N LEU A 147 20.10 5.45 26.10
CA LEU A 147 18.86 5.70 25.37
C LEU A 147 19.15 6.38 24.01
N GLY A 148 20.01 7.40 23.99
CA GLY A 148 20.43 8.05 22.76
C GLY A 148 21.12 7.10 21.78
N ALA A 149 21.99 6.21 22.28
CA ALA A 149 22.66 5.19 21.45
C ALA A 149 21.66 4.17 20.86
N VAL A 150 20.70 3.70 21.64
CA VAL A 150 19.64 2.77 21.17
C VAL A 150 18.76 3.44 20.11
N LEU A 151 18.35 4.69 20.34
CA LEU A 151 17.55 5.44 19.36
C LEU A 151 18.35 5.71 18.09
N PHE A 152 19.63 6.07 18.20
CA PHE A 152 20.50 6.28 17.03
C PHE A 152 20.65 5.00 16.21
N ASN A 153 20.89 3.86 16.86
CA ASN A 153 20.98 2.57 16.16
C ASN A 153 19.65 2.22 15.46
N ALA A 154 18.51 2.43 16.14
CA ALA A 154 17.20 2.25 15.52
C ALA A 154 17.00 3.16 14.29
N ALA A 155 17.46 4.42 14.33
CA ALA A 155 17.43 5.32 13.18
C ALA A 155 18.28 4.82 12.00
N VAL A 156 19.48 4.30 12.27
CA VAL A 156 20.36 3.70 11.24
C VAL A 156 19.70 2.47 10.61
N VAL A 157 19.13 1.58 11.40
CA VAL A 157 18.41 0.40 10.90
C VAL A 157 17.21 0.82 10.04
N LEU A 158 16.45 1.83 10.45
CA LEU A 158 15.35 2.37 9.65
C LEU A 158 15.85 2.94 8.32
N ALA A 159 16.96 3.69 8.32
CA ALA A 159 17.54 4.21 7.08
C ALA A 159 17.97 3.08 6.14
N ALA A 160 18.62 2.03 6.68
CA ALA A 160 19.02 0.85 5.90
C ALA A 160 17.81 0.12 5.31
N LEU A 161 16.72 -0.05 6.07
CA LEU A 161 15.47 -0.61 5.55
C LEU A 161 14.86 0.24 4.43
N GLY A 162 15.03 1.57 4.49
CA GLY A 162 14.64 2.47 3.41
C GLY A 162 15.38 2.19 2.10
N VAL A 163 16.70 2.04 2.18
CA VAL A 163 17.55 1.71 1.01
C VAL A 163 17.19 0.32 0.45
N ILE A 164 17.06 -0.69 1.31
CA ILE A 164 16.67 -2.05 0.88
C ILE A 164 15.28 -2.03 0.24
N GLY A 165 14.33 -1.31 0.85
CA GLY A 165 12.99 -1.15 0.31
C GLY A 165 12.98 -0.50 -1.07
N ASP A 166 13.82 0.50 -1.31
CA ASP A 166 13.96 1.15 -2.62
C ASP A 166 14.49 0.21 -3.70
N LEU A 167 15.49 -0.61 -3.37
CA LEU A 167 16.00 -1.65 -4.26
C LEU A 167 14.93 -2.69 -4.60
N LEU A 168 14.11 -3.10 -3.61
CA LEU A 168 12.99 -4.01 -3.82
C LEU A 168 11.89 -3.38 -4.69
N TYR A 169 11.63 -2.08 -4.54
CA TYR A 169 10.72 -1.36 -5.41
C TYR A 169 11.22 -1.37 -6.86
N ALA A 170 12.50 -1.09 -7.10
CA ALA A 170 13.10 -1.16 -8.43
C ALA A 170 12.97 -2.57 -9.05
N GLN A 171 13.21 -3.62 -8.28
CA GLN A 171 13.00 -5.01 -8.72
C GLN A 171 11.53 -5.28 -9.09
N ARG A 172 10.58 -4.81 -8.27
CA ARG A 172 9.14 -4.94 -8.55
C ARG A 172 8.77 -4.27 -9.88
N VAL A 173 9.27 -3.06 -10.13
CA VAL A 173 9.00 -2.32 -11.38
C VAL A 173 9.51 -3.09 -12.60
N MET A 174 10.70 -3.69 -12.50
CA MET A 174 11.25 -4.54 -13.57
C MET A 174 10.35 -5.76 -13.83
N THR A 175 9.95 -6.46 -12.78
CA THR A 175 9.04 -7.61 -12.90
C THR A 175 7.68 -7.21 -13.48
N GLN A 176 7.13 -6.06 -13.09
CA GLN A 176 5.87 -5.56 -13.63
C GLN A 176 5.98 -5.26 -15.15
N ARG A 177 7.07 -4.63 -15.59
CA ARG A 177 7.31 -4.38 -17.02
C ARG A 177 7.50 -5.68 -17.81
N THR A 178 8.18 -6.67 -17.23
CA THR A 178 8.32 -7.99 -17.83
C THR A 178 6.96 -8.67 -17.97
N PHE A 179 6.14 -8.65 -16.92
CA PHE A 179 4.79 -9.20 -16.94
C PHE A 179 3.91 -8.53 -18.00
N GLU A 180 3.93 -7.20 -18.09
CA GLU A 180 3.21 -6.47 -19.15
C GLU A 180 3.63 -6.93 -20.56
N ARG A 181 4.95 -7.04 -20.81
CA ARG A 181 5.48 -7.48 -22.11
C ARG A 181 5.08 -8.91 -22.44
N VAL A 182 5.18 -9.83 -21.48
CA VAL A 182 4.72 -11.21 -21.63
C VAL A 182 3.23 -11.24 -21.95
N ARG A 183 2.41 -10.48 -21.22
CA ARG A 183 0.97 -10.40 -21.46
C ARG A 183 0.64 -9.87 -22.85
N ARG A 184 1.41 -8.90 -23.35
CA ARG A 184 1.25 -8.39 -24.73
C ARG A 184 1.55 -9.47 -25.77
N ILE A 185 2.59 -10.28 -25.54
CA ILE A 185 2.95 -11.42 -26.41
C ILE A 185 1.84 -12.48 -26.38
N GLU A 186 1.35 -12.88 -25.21
CA GLU A 186 0.23 -13.83 -25.06
C GLU A 186 -0.99 -13.38 -25.86
N LEU A 187 -1.36 -12.10 -25.74
CA LEU A 187 -2.51 -11.54 -26.45
C LEU A 187 -2.30 -11.49 -27.97
N GLN A 188 -1.07 -11.28 -28.46
CA GLN A 188 -0.75 -11.33 -29.90
C GLN A 188 -0.79 -12.77 -30.44
N LEU A 189 -0.36 -13.74 -29.64
CA LEU A 189 -0.38 -15.15 -29.98
C LEU A 189 -1.78 -15.80 -29.78
N GLY A 190 -2.77 -15.03 -29.30
CA GLY A 190 -4.10 -15.56 -29.01
C GLY A 190 -4.12 -16.57 -27.86
N ILE A 191 -3.10 -16.57 -27.00
CA ILE A 191 -3.04 -17.45 -25.84
C ILE A 191 -4.11 -16.98 -24.84
N PRO A 192 -5.09 -17.83 -24.50
CA PRO A 192 -6.12 -17.45 -23.54
C PRO A 192 -5.51 -17.22 -22.16
N PRO A 193 -6.13 -16.38 -21.30
CA PRO A 193 -5.69 -16.23 -19.93
C PRO A 193 -5.61 -17.59 -19.24
N SER A 194 -4.52 -17.84 -18.51
CA SER A 194 -4.36 -19.04 -17.68
C SER A 194 -5.35 -19.10 -16.50
N HIS A 195 -5.97 -17.96 -16.16
CA HIS A 195 -6.94 -17.82 -15.09
C HIS A 195 -8.37 -17.68 -15.65
N TYR A 196 -9.28 -18.47 -15.09
CA TYR A 196 -10.69 -18.54 -15.44
C TYR A 196 -11.44 -17.21 -15.22
N GLU A 197 -12.24 -16.82 -16.19
CA GLU A 197 -13.34 -15.87 -16.00
C GLU A 197 -14.61 -16.65 -15.64
N PRO A 198 -15.21 -16.43 -14.46
CA PRO A 198 -16.55 -16.92 -14.14
C PRO A 198 -17.54 -16.57 -15.23
N GLY A 199 -17.99 -17.57 -16.00
CA GLY A 199 -18.96 -17.41 -17.08
C GLY A 199 -18.43 -17.67 -18.51
N ALA A 200 -17.15 -18.02 -18.70
CA ALA A 200 -16.67 -18.45 -20.01
C ALA A 200 -17.37 -19.76 -20.44
N LYS A 201 -18.17 -19.71 -21.51
CA LYS A 201 -18.88 -20.87 -22.09
C LYS A 201 -17.92 -21.78 -22.85
N GLY A 202 -17.01 -22.45 -22.15
CA GLY A 202 -16.08 -23.43 -22.74
C GLY A 202 -15.68 -24.50 -21.73
N GLY A 203 -15.78 -25.77 -22.14
CA GLY A 203 -15.53 -26.96 -21.31
C GLY A 203 -14.07 -27.23 -20.97
N GLN A 204 -13.33 -26.22 -20.51
CA GLN A 204 -12.00 -26.41 -19.93
C GLN A 204 -12.10 -26.63 -18.43
N GLU A 205 -11.41 -27.66 -17.92
CA GLU A 205 -11.36 -27.94 -16.49
C GLU A 205 -10.57 -26.85 -15.75
N PRO A 206 -11.04 -26.43 -14.56
CA PRO A 206 -10.45 -25.33 -13.80
C PRO A 206 -9.07 -25.72 -13.25
N THR A 207 -8.05 -24.93 -13.59
CA THR A 207 -6.67 -25.14 -13.09
C THR A 207 -6.41 -24.53 -11.71
N THR A 208 -7.27 -23.62 -11.22
CA THR A 208 -7.20 -23.00 -9.88
C THR A 208 -8.58 -22.51 -9.39
N GLY A 209 -8.83 -22.51 -8.07
CA GLY A 209 -10.11 -22.12 -7.44
C GLY A 209 -10.44 -22.95 -6.19
N ALA A 210 -11.52 -22.62 -5.48
CA ALA A 210 -11.97 -23.36 -4.29
C ALA A 210 -12.26 -24.85 -4.58
N HIS A 211 -12.52 -25.18 -5.84
CA HIS A 211 -12.78 -26.52 -6.36
C HIS A 211 -11.58 -27.14 -7.10
N ALA A 212 -10.42 -26.46 -7.15
CA ALA A 212 -9.22 -26.94 -7.86
C ALA A 212 -8.21 -27.62 -6.93
N ALA A 213 -8.49 -27.67 -5.62
CA ALA A 213 -7.77 -28.55 -4.71
C ALA A 213 -8.53 -29.87 -4.62
N PRO A 214 -7.86 -31.04 -4.61
CA PRO A 214 -8.52 -32.30 -4.32
C PRO A 214 -9.29 -32.18 -3.01
N THR A 215 -10.51 -32.72 -2.98
CA THR A 215 -11.34 -32.68 -1.78
C THR A 215 -10.59 -33.38 -0.63
N THR A 216 -10.91 -33.03 0.61
CA THR A 216 -10.22 -33.61 1.78
C THR A 216 -10.26 -35.15 1.76
N GLU A 217 -11.29 -35.73 1.16
CA GLU A 217 -11.46 -37.17 0.91
C GLU A 217 -10.42 -37.73 -0.09
N GLU A 218 -10.14 -37.03 -1.19
CA GLU A 218 -9.13 -37.42 -2.18
C GLU A 218 -7.69 -37.32 -1.64
N ARG A 219 -7.44 -36.43 -0.67
CA ARG A 219 -6.12 -36.33 0.00
C ARG A 219 -5.85 -37.47 0.99
N GLU A 220 -6.90 -38.06 1.57
CA GLU A 220 -6.76 -39.20 2.49
C GLU A 220 -6.62 -40.53 1.74
N ALA A 221 -7.23 -40.66 0.55
CA ALA A 221 -7.10 -41.85 -0.30
C ALA A 221 -5.68 -42.08 -0.86
N VAL A 222 -4.86 -41.03 -0.98
CA VAL A 222 -3.47 -41.13 -1.48
C VAL A 222 -2.46 -41.53 -0.39
N LYS A 223 -2.92 -41.69 0.87
CA LYS A 223 -2.08 -42.09 2.02
C LYS A 223 -2.30 -43.52 2.51
N LEU A 224 -2.93 -44.39 1.73
CA LEU A 224 -2.98 -45.84 1.97
C LEU A 224 -2.20 -46.60 0.91
#